data_AF-A0A2G8JVK4-F1
#
_entry.id   AF-A0A2G8JVK4-F1
#
_cell.length_a   1.000
_cell.length_b   1.000
_cell.length_c   1.000
_cell.angle_alpha   90.00
_cell.angle_beta   90.00
_cell.angle_gamma   90.00
#
_symmetry.space_group_name_H-M   'P 1'
#
loop_
_entity.id
_entity.type
_entity.pdbx_description
1 polymer ?
#
loop_
_entity_poly.entity_id
_entity_poly.type
_entity_poly.pdbx_seq_one_letter_code
_entity_poly.pdbx_strand_id
1 'polypeptide(L)'
;MFDRKNFSILSEAINAYTLNKEKASIKSGLKLGIYYLLKKASKVIKATHLVEENDIAAADIDRFVSVLELNQNFLFGDASYQINMNRQKNLRKPAALPLEEDINKLRSYTVATLNSMMNDDFIIWDSHNFKKLRDLTVTRLTLFNARRGGEPSRLSLDEWRQASCNAWIDKQKAEAIQDPVAKHLLNELKVTYQSGKGNNHLVPVLFPDDCIKPMETLTSKETRSTACIRQCNPYFACTQGSNNHVSGWHALNGVCDDAGIDSTSNLTATKNRHRISTIYASLEIPEKERALFFKHMGHSADINENIYQAPAAIMEVVRVGKQLQQIDKANPSTQNDEYSSDGAENSSANPSTQNDEYSSDGAESSSSDSQAGTILSSEAEYHVQRGVGESCLTKV
;
A
#
# COMPACT_ATOMS: atom_id res chain seq x y z
N MET A 1 -3.72 32.98 -19.17
CA MET A 1 -3.41 31.53 -19.24
C MET A 1 -4.68 30.70 -19.38
N PHE A 2 -5.69 30.88 -18.52
CA PHE A 2 -6.96 30.13 -18.55
C PHE A 2 -8.04 30.85 -19.37
N ASP A 3 -7.72 31.16 -20.63
CA ASP A 3 -8.66 31.76 -21.58
C ASP A 3 -8.90 30.78 -22.73
N ARG A 4 -10.17 30.49 -23.02
CA ARG A 4 -10.60 29.61 -24.11
C ARG A 4 -10.06 30.01 -25.48
N LYS A 5 -9.78 31.31 -25.71
CA LYS A 5 -9.19 31.78 -26.98
C LYS A 5 -7.81 31.19 -27.25
N ASN A 6 -7.09 30.82 -26.19
CA ASN A 6 -5.74 30.25 -26.29
C ASN A 6 -5.73 28.72 -26.33
N PHE A 7 -6.90 28.07 -26.45
CA PHE A 7 -6.99 26.62 -26.34
C PHE A 7 -6.22 25.88 -27.44
N SER A 8 -6.18 26.42 -28.67
CA SER A 8 -5.39 25.85 -29.77
C SER A 8 -3.89 25.85 -29.44
N ILE A 9 -3.37 27.00 -29.01
CA ILE A 9 -1.96 27.17 -28.61
C ILE A 9 -1.62 26.25 -27.44
N LEU A 10 -2.52 26.14 -26.45
CA LEU A 10 -2.35 25.24 -25.31
C LEU A 10 -2.28 23.77 -25.77
N SER A 11 -3.14 23.37 -26.71
CA SER A 11 -3.17 22.01 -27.25
C SER A 11 -1.86 21.66 -27.97
N GLU A 12 -1.34 22.58 -28.79
CA GLU A 12 -0.04 22.43 -29.46
C GLU A 12 1.10 22.33 -28.45
N ALA A 13 1.12 23.21 -27.44
CA ALA A 13 2.13 23.19 -26.40
C ALA A 13 2.14 21.87 -25.60
N ILE A 14 0.95 21.36 -25.23
CA ILE A 14 0.82 20.08 -24.52
C ILE A 14 1.38 18.95 -25.38
N ASN A 15 1.01 18.89 -26.67
CA ASN A 15 1.51 17.84 -27.57
C ASN A 15 3.03 17.93 -27.74
N ALA A 16 3.57 19.13 -27.96
CA ALA A 16 5.02 19.32 -28.11
C ALA A 16 5.80 18.94 -26.85
N TYR A 17 5.27 19.25 -25.66
CA TYR A 17 5.94 18.99 -24.38
C TYR A 17 5.86 17.53 -23.94
N THR A 18 4.81 16.83 -24.38
CA THR A 18 4.55 15.44 -24.01
C THR A 18 5.02 14.43 -25.05
N LEU A 19 5.51 14.88 -26.20
CA LEU A 19 6.18 14.03 -27.17
C LEU A 19 7.64 13.77 -26.74
N ASN A 20 8.03 12.50 -26.66
CA ASN A 20 9.42 12.11 -26.63
C ASN A 20 9.94 12.07 -28.08
N LYS A 21 10.73 13.08 -28.45
CA LYS A 21 11.30 13.22 -29.80
C LYS A 21 12.27 12.09 -30.17
N GLU A 22 12.97 11.52 -29.19
CA GLU A 22 13.97 10.47 -29.43
C GLU A 22 13.33 9.10 -29.66
N LYS A 23 12.26 8.79 -28.92
CA LYS A 23 11.57 7.50 -28.94
C LYS A 23 10.26 7.51 -29.75
N ALA A 24 9.95 8.62 -30.42
CA ALA A 24 8.68 8.86 -31.12
C ALA A 24 7.44 8.41 -30.31
N SER A 25 7.47 8.60 -29.00
CA SER A 25 6.47 8.08 -28.07
C SER A 25 5.92 9.16 -27.15
N ILE A 26 4.68 8.96 -26.69
CA ILE A 26 4.00 9.93 -25.82
C ILE A 26 4.39 9.66 -24.37
N LYS A 27 4.73 10.71 -23.63
CA LYS A 27 4.89 10.70 -22.16
C LYS A 27 3.51 10.68 -21.50
N SER A 28 2.80 9.55 -21.59
CA SER A 28 1.38 9.45 -21.22
C SER A 28 1.08 9.90 -19.78
N GLY A 29 1.94 9.52 -18.82
CA GLY A 29 1.78 9.95 -17.41
C GLY A 29 1.88 11.47 -17.23
N LEU A 30 2.84 12.11 -17.90
CA LEU A 30 2.98 13.56 -17.90
C LEU A 30 1.80 14.24 -18.58
N LYS A 31 1.38 13.74 -19.75
CA LYS A 31 0.26 14.29 -20.52
C LYS A 31 -1.04 14.29 -19.72
N LEU A 32 -1.35 13.16 -19.06
CA LEU A 32 -2.51 13.05 -18.18
C LEU A 32 -2.35 13.89 -16.90
N GLY A 33 -1.12 13.97 -16.35
CA GLY A 33 -0.82 14.83 -15.21
C GLY A 33 -1.09 16.31 -15.49
N ILE A 34 -0.77 16.80 -16.70
CA ILE A 34 -1.05 18.17 -17.13
C ILE A 34 -2.56 18.46 -17.14
N TYR A 35 -3.40 17.53 -17.62
CA TYR A 35 -4.86 17.70 -17.58
C TYR A 35 -5.38 17.97 -16.17
N TYR A 36 -4.99 17.12 -15.20
CA TYR A 36 -5.42 17.28 -13.81
C TYR A 36 -4.83 18.52 -13.14
N LEU A 37 -3.59 18.88 -13.51
CA LEU A 37 -2.96 20.11 -13.03
C LEU A 37 -3.70 21.35 -13.52
N LEU A 38 -4.09 21.40 -14.80
CA LEU A 38 -4.87 22.49 -15.37
C LEU A 38 -6.21 22.63 -14.65
N LYS A 39 -6.95 21.54 -14.43
CA LYS A 39 -8.21 21.58 -13.66
C LYS A 39 -8.02 22.10 -12.24
N LYS A 40 -6.97 21.64 -11.54
CA LYS A 40 -6.66 22.09 -10.19
C LYS A 40 -6.29 23.58 -10.16
N ALA A 41 -5.45 24.03 -11.07
CA ALA A 41 -5.04 25.42 -11.18
C ALA A 41 -6.25 26.33 -11.52
N SER A 42 -7.09 25.93 -12.47
CA SER A 42 -8.34 26.65 -12.79
C SER A 42 -9.25 26.79 -11.57
N LYS A 43 -9.41 25.72 -10.76
CA LYS A 43 -10.22 25.77 -9.53
C LYS A 43 -9.67 26.79 -8.52
N VAL A 44 -8.35 26.80 -8.30
CA VAL A 44 -7.70 27.74 -7.36
C VAL A 44 -7.89 29.18 -7.82
N ILE A 45 -7.61 29.47 -9.10
CA ILE A 45 -7.69 30.84 -9.63
C ILE A 45 -9.13 31.34 -9.70
N LYS A 46 -10.09 30.46 -10.05
CA LYS A 46 -11.52 30.79 -9.96
C LYS A 46 -11.90 31.21 -8.55
N ALA A 47 -11.48 30.46 -7.54
CA ALA A 47 -11.76 30.80 -6.15
C ALA A 47 -11.18 32.17 -5.77
N THR A 48 -9.96 32.50 -6.22
CA THR A 48 -9.36 33.82 -6.04
C THR A 48 -10.23 34.93 -6.65
N HIS A 49 -10.66 34.79 -7.91
CA HIS A 49 -11.51 35.80 -8.55
C HIS A 49 -12.88 35.96 -7.88
N LEU A 50 -13.47 34.88 -7.39
CA LEU A 50 -14.72 34.96 -6.62
C LEU A 50 -14.55 35.69 -5.29
N VAL A 51 -13.42 35.49 -4.60
CA VAL A 51 -13.09 36.21 -3.35
C VAL A 51 -12.84 37.70 -3.61
N GLU A 52 -12.29 38.04 -4.78
CA GLU A 52 -12.06 39.42 -5.24
C GLU A 52 -13.29 40.07 -5.87
N GLU A 53 -14.47 39.44 -5.81
CA GLU A 53 -15.72 39.89 -6.43
C GLU A 53 -15.62 40.13 -7.96
N ASN A 54 -14.69 39.45 -8.62
CA ASN A 54 -14.50 39.50 -10.07
C ASN A 54 -15.23 38.33 -10.78
N ASP A 55 -16.55 38.42 -10.82
CA ASP A 55 -17.41 37.37 -11.38
C ASP A 55 -17.19 37.13 -12.88
N ILE A 56 -16.80 38.17 -13.62
CA ILE A 56 -16.55 38.06 -15.06
C ILE A 56 -15.34 37.14 -15.30
N ALA A 57 -14.24 37.37 -14.59
CA ALA A 57 -13.04 36.55 -14.71
C ALA A 57 -13.28 35.12 -14.21
N ALA A 58 -14.05 34.95 -13.13
CA ALA A 58 -14.45 33.63 -12.65
C ALA A 58 -15.27 32.85 -13.69
N ALA A 59 -16.23 33.52 -14.36
CA ALA A 59 -17.03 32.91 -15.41
C ALA A 59 -16.21 32.55 -16.66
N ASP A 60 -15.17 33.32 -17.00
CA ASP A 60 -14.28 32.97 -18.10
C ASP A 60 -13.43 31.73 -17.82
N ILE A 61 -13.04 31.50 -16.55
CA ILE A 61 -12.39 30.25 -16.15
C ILE A 61 -13.35 29.06 -16.31
N ASP A 62 -14.61 29.20 -15.92
CA ASP A 62 -15.61 28.13 -16.13
C ASP A 62 -15.73 27.76 -17.61
N ARG A 63 -15.82 28.77 -18.49
CA ARG A 63 -15.88 28.54 -19.93
C ARG A 63 -14.61 27.85 -20.45
N PHE A 64 -13.43 28.21 -19.95
CA PHE A 64 -12.19 27.52 -20.29
C PHE A 64 -12.23 26.04 -19.83
N VAL A 65 -12.65 25.77 -18.60
CA VAL A 65 -12.76 24.40 -18.06
C VAL A 65 -13.75 23.58 -18.88
N SER A 66 -14.90 24.14 -19.26
CA SER A 66 -15.86 23.46 -20.13
C SER A 66 -15.25 23.07 -21.47
N VAL A 67 -14.47 23.96 -22.11
CA VAL A 67 -13.76 23.64 -23.36
C VAL A 67 -12.72 22.54 -23.13
N LEU A 68 -11.96 22.60 -22.03
CA LEU A 68 -10.96 21.59 -21.68
C LEU A 68 -11.59 20.20 -21.48
N GLU A 69 -12.73 20.12 -20.81
CA GLU A 69 -13.45 18.88 -20.54
C GLU A 69 -14.07 18.28 -21.81
N LEU A 70 -14.71 19.11 -22.64
CA LEU A 70 -15.26 18.68 -23.93
C LEU A 70 -14.17 18.12 -24.85
N ASN A 71 -12.94 18.62 -24.75
CA ASN A 71 -11.79 18.18 -25.54
C ASN A 71 -10.92 17.13 -24.84
N GLN A 72 -11.34 16.60 -23.69
CA GLN A 72 -10.52 15.67 -22.90
C GLN A 72 -10.13 14.43 -23.71
N ASN A 73 -11.11 13.78 -24.36
CA ASN A 73 -10.86 12.57 -25.13
C ASN A 73 -9.99 12.84 -26.36
N PHE A 74 -10.20 13.97 -27.02
CA PHE A 74 -9.41 14.37 -28.19
C PHE A 74 -7.95 14.62 -27.81
N LEU A 75 -7.71 15.38 -26.73
CA LEU A 75 -6.35 15.83 -26.39
C LEU A 75 -5.60 14.83 -25.50
N PHE A 76 -6.28 14.07 -24.64
CA PHE A 76 -5.68 13.18 -23.64
C PHE A 76 -6.13 11.71 -23.74
N GLY A 77 -6.97 11.36 -24.71
CA GLY A 77 -7.47 9.99 -24.88
C GLY A 77 -6.36 8.99 -25.21
N ASP A 78 -5.38 9.40 -26.00
CA ASP A 78 -4.18 8.62 -26.32
C ASP A 78 -3.36 8.26 -25.07
N ALA A 79 -3.12 9.23 -24.19
CA ALA A 79 -2.43 9.03 -22.93
C ALA A 79 -3.23 8.11 -21.99
N SER A 80 -4.54 8.33 -21.90
CA SER A 80 -5.44 7.52 -21.07
C SER A 80 -5.47 6.07 -21.54
N TYR A 81 -5.53 5.84 -22.86
CA TYR A 81 -5.48 4.51 -23.46
C TYR A 81 -4.15 3.82 -23.19
N GLN A 82 -3.02 4.50 -23.44
CA GLN A 82 -1.68 3.95 -23.23
C GLN A 82 -1.43 3.58 -21.76
N ILE A 83 -1.85 4.42 -20.81
CA ILE A 83 -1.76 4.13 -19.37
C ILE A 83 -2.59 2.89 -19.02
N ASN A 84 -3.83 2.80 -19.50
CA ASN A 84 -4.69 1.66 -19.24
C ASN A 84 -4.14 0.37 -19.87
N MET A 85 -3.64 0.43 -21.11
CA MET A 85 -3.03 -0.72 -21.78
C MET A 85 -1.76 -1.17 -21.07
N ASN A 86 -0.88 -0.24 -20.68
CA ASN A 86 0.32 -0.58 -19.90
C ASN A 86 -0.04 -1.15 -18.54
N ARG A 87 -1.06 -0.61 -17.87
CA ARG A 87 -1.60 -1.18 -16.64
C ARG A 87 -2.07 -2.62 -16.87
N GLN A 88 -2.86 -2.89 -17.90
CA GLN A 88 -3.31 -4.25 -18.24
C GLN A 88 -2.14 -5.18 -18.56
N LYS A 89 -1.14 -4.73 -19.32
CA LYS A 89 0.07 -5.51 -19.61
C LYS A 89 0.86 -5.85 -18.34
N ASN A 90 1.00 -4.89 -17.42
CA ASN A 90 1.69 -5.10 -16.15
C ASN A 90 0.90 -6.01 -15.21
N LEU A 91 -0.43 -5.89 -15.18
CA LEU A 91 -1.31 -6.78 -14.40
C LEU A 91 -1.29 -8.22 -14.89
N ARG A 92 -1.01 -8.46 -16.18
CA ARG A 92 -0.93 -9.81 -16.78
C ARG A 92 0.38 -10.53 -16.52
N LYS A 93 1.45 -9.84 -16.09
CA LYS A 93 2.72 -10.49 -15.76
C LYS A 93 2.64 -11.03 -14.33
N PRO A 94 3.08 -12.27 -14.07
CA PRO A 94 3.26 -12.74 -12.70
C PRO A 94 4.13 -11.72 -11.96
N ALA A 95 3.63 -11.18 -10.85
CA ALA A 95 4.39 -10.22 -10.07
C ALA A 95 5.68 -10.90 -9.58
N ALA A 96 6.81 -10.23 -9.72
CA ALA A 96 8.08 -10.67 -9.13
C ALA A 96 7.99 -10.54 -7.60
N LEU A 97 7.40 -11.56 -6.97
CA LEU A 97 7.26 -11.69 -5.53
C LEU A 97 8.61 -11.99 -4.88
N PRO A 98 8.82 -11.59 -3.61
CA PRO A 98 10.00 -12.00 -2.87
C PRO A 98 10.05 -13.53 -2.74
N LEU A 99 11.24 -14.10 -2.78
CA LEU A 99 11.44 -15.52 -2.50
C LEU A 99 11.08 -15.82 -1.04
N GLU A 100 10.42 -16.97 -0.81
CA GLU A 100 10.08 -17.42 0.56
C GLU A 100 11.32 -17.63 1.42
N GLU A 101 12.42 -18.08 0.82
CA GLU A 101 13.72 -18.24 1.49
C GLU A 101 14.23 -16.92 2.04
N ASP A 102 14.18 -15.83 1.25
CA ASP A 102 14.61 -14.50 1.69
C ASP A 102 13.71 -13.95 2.79
N ILE A 103 12.39 -14.13 2.68
CA ILE A 103 11.43 -13.71 3.72
C ILE A 103 11.71 -14.43 5.05
N ASN A 104 11.94 -15.75 4.98
CA ASN A 104 12.24 -16.56 6.16
C ASN A 104 13.61 -16.22 6.75
N LYS A 105 14.62 -16.01 5.91
CA LYS A 105 15.97 -15.57 6.33
C LYS A 105 15.90 -14.24 7.04
N LEU A 106 15.23 -13.24 6.46
CA LEU A 106 15.07 -11.91 7.06
C LEU A 106 14.31 -11.96 8.38
N ARG A 107 13.21 -12.73 8.44
CA ARG A 107 12.46 -12.94 9.68
C ARG A 107 13.34 -13.55 10.76
N SER A 108 14.07 -14.62 10.43
CA SER A 108 14.89 -15.37 11.38
C SER A 108 16.02 -14.49 11.92
N TYR A 109 16.72 -13.78 11.03
CA TYR A 109 17.73 -12.79 11.39
C TYR A 109 17.16 -11.71 12.32
N THR A 110 16.01 -11.12 11.95
CA THR A 110 15.39 -10.03 12.70
C THR A 110 15.02 -10.48 14.12
N VAL A 111 14.31 -11.61 14.24
CA VAL A 111 13.85 -12.12 15.53
C VAL A 111 15.02 -12.58 16.41
N ALA A 112 16.00 -13.28 15.85
CA ALA A 112 17.18 -13.71 16.58
C ALA A 112 17.97 -12.51 17.12
N THR A 113 18.14 -11.47 16.30
CA THR A 113 18.88 -10.26 16.70
C THR A 113 18.13 -9.45 17.74
N LEU A 114 16.80 -9.27 17.60
CA LEU A 114 15.97 -8.64 18.62
C LEU A 114 16.09 -9.37 19.95
N ASN A 115 15.94 -10.70 19.95
CA ASN A 115 16.06 -11.51 21.16
C ASN A 115 17.45 -11.42 21.78
N SER A 116 18.52 -11.45 20.96
CA SER A 116 19.89 -11.30 21.46
C SER A 116 20.10 -9.94 22.13
N MET A 117 19.59 -8.84 21.55
CA MET A 117 19.75 -7.50 22.12
C MET A 117 18.89 -7.30 23.37
N MET A 118 17.72 -7.92 23.46
CA MET A 118 16.83 -7.82 24.62
C MET A 118 17.25 -8.67 25.82
N ASN A 119 18.09 -9.68 25.61
CA ASN A 119 18.61 -10.56 26.66
C ASN A 119 20.07 -10.25 27.04
N ASP A 120 20.65 -9.18 26.49
CA ASP A 120 21.99 -8.73 26.84
C ASP A 120 21.91 -7.67 27.96
N ASP A 121 22.14 -8.10 29.20
CA ASP A 121 22.11 -7.23 30.38
C ASP A 121 23.21 -6.14 30.37
N PHE A 122 24.22 -6.27 29.51
CA PHE A 122 25.34 -5.34 29.41
C PHE A 122 25.21 -4.37 28.23
N ILE A 123 24.11 -4.47 27.46
CA ILE A 123 23.91 -3.61 26.29
C ILE A 123 23.76 -2.14 26.71
N ILE A 124 24.60 -1.30 26.12
CA ILE A 124 24.48 0.15 26.28
C ILE A 124 23.60 0.68 25.14
N TRP A 125 22.49 1.32 25.49
CA TRP A 125 21.57 1.96 24.55
C TRP A 125 22.09 3.31 24.05
N ASP A 126 23.26 3.29 23.43
CA ASP A 126 23.81 4.42 22.69
C ASP A 126 23.07 4.64 21.37
N SER A 127 23.50 5.63 20.60
CA SER A 127 22.92 5.96 19.29
C SER A 127 22.98 4.78 18.30
N HIS A 128 24.02 3.94 18.38
CA HIS A 128 24.22 2.81 17.47
C HIS A 128 23.26 1.65 17.77
N ASN A 129 23.24 1.17 19.01
CA ASN A 129 22.35 0.08 19.43
C ASN A 129 20.88 0.50 19.38
N PHE A 130 20.56 1.76 19.70
CA PHE A 130 19.22 2.31 19.51
C PHE A 130 18.81 2.25 18.03
N LYS A 131 19.67 2.70 17.11
CA LYS A 131 19.41 2.65 15.66
C LYS A 131 19.17 1.22 15.19
N LYS A 132 20.01 0.27 15.63
CA LYS A 132 19.88 -1.14 15.25
C LYS A 132 18.56 -1.74 15.74
N LEU A 133 18.23 -1.55 17.03
CA LEU A 133 16.96 -2.00 17.61
C LEU A 133 15.76 -1.39 16.87
N ARG A 134 15.84 -0.09 16.57
CA ARG A 134 14.81 0.64 15.82
C ARG A 134 14.59 0.04 14.43
N ASP A 135 15.66 -0.15 13.66
CA ASP A 135 15.55 -0.60 12.27
C ASP A 135 15.05 -2.05 12.20
N LEU A 136 15.47 -2.92 13.13
CA LEU A 136 14.93 -4.27 13.31
C LEU A 136 13.43 -4.24 13.65
N THR A 137 13.02 -3.39 14.60
CA THR A 137 11.62 -3.28 15.03
C THR A 137 10.72 -2.74 13.91
N VAL A 138 11.16 -1.69 13.20
CA VAL A 138 10.44 -1.15 12.03
C VAL A 138 10.31 -2.21 10.94
N THR A 139 11.37 -2.96 10.66
CA THR A 139 11.36 -4.06 9.68
C THR A 139 10.37 -5.13 10.08
N ARG A 140 10.42 -5.60 11.34
CA ARG A 140 9.52 -6.64 11.86
C ARG A 140 8.05 -6.23 11.75
N LEU A 141 7.72 -5.01 12.20
CA LEU A 141 6.36 -4.46 12.13
C LEU A 141 5.89 -4.29 10.68
N THR A 142 6.76 -3.84 9.78
CA THR A 142 6.45 -3.65 8.35
C THR A 142 6.09 -4.97 7.69
N LEU A 143 6.91 -6.00 7.89
CA LEU A 143 6.72 -7.30 7.25
C LEU A 143 5.53 -8.05 7.84
N PHE A 144 5.41 -8.07 9.18
CA PHE A 144 4.33 -8.75 9.89
C PHE A 144 2.95 -8.20 9.52
N ASN A 145 2.82 -6.88 9.41
CA ASN A 145 1.54 -6.25 9.11
C ASN A 145 1.26 -6.08 7.61
N ALA A 146 2.17 -6.48 6.72
CA ALA A 146 2.07 -6.20 5.28
C ALA A 146 1.85 -4.69 4.98
N ARG A 147 2.49 -3.83 5.77
CA ARG A 147 2.34 -2.37 5.69
C ARG A 147 3.27 -1.77 4.65
N ARG A 148 2.96 -0.56 4.19
CA ARG A 148 3.93 0.22 3.41
C ARG A 148 5.09 0.62 4.32
N GLY A 149 6.31 0.69 3.79
CA GLY A 149 7.50 0.91 4.61
C GLY A 149 7.43 2.16 5.50
N GLY A 150 6.78 3.23 5.04
CA GLY A 150 6.63 4.45 5.83
C GLY A 150 5.53 4.42 6.90
N GLU A 151 4.64 3.42 6.93
CA GLU A 151 3.52 3.37 7.88
C GLU A 151 4.04 3.05 9.31
N PRO A 152 4.75 1.92 9.55
CA PRO A 152 5.27 1.63 10.90
C PRO A 152 6.26 2.68 11.38
N SER A 153 7.12 3.24 10.52
CA SER A 153 8.06 4.29 10.94
C SER A 153 7.35 5.56 11.45
N ARG A 154 6.09 5.79 11.05
CA ARG A 154 5.29 6.94 11.48
C ARG A 154 4.53 6.71 12.79
N LEU A 155 4.64 5.54 13.41
CA LEU A 155 3.98 5.30 14.70
C LEU A 155 4.52 6.26 15.75
N SER A 156 3.58 6.93 16.41
CA SER A 156 3.85 7.83 17.50
C SER A 156 3.97 7.10 18.84
N LEU A 157 4.60 7.76 19.80
CA LEU A 157 4.68 7.30 21.19
C LEU A 157 3.28 7.16 21.81
N ASP A 158 2.33 8.00 21.41
CA ASP A 158 0.95 7.92 21.90
C ASP A 158 0.21 6.70 21.33
N GLU A 159 0.35 6.44 20.02
CA GLU A 159 -0.21 5.23 19.39
C GLU A 159 0.36 3.95 20.03
N TRP A 160 1.65 3.93 20.37
CA TRP A 160 2.23 2.83 21.15
C TRP A 160 1.65 2.74 22.56
N ARG A 161 1.55 3.87 23.28
CA ARG A 161 0.96 3.91 24.63
C ARG A 161 -0.46 3.37 24.65
N GLN A 162 -1.27 3.71 23.64
CA GLN A 162 -2.62 3.18 23.48
C GLN A 162 -2.62 1.66 23.24
N ALA A 163 -1.64 1.16 22.47
CA ALA A 163 -1.48 -0.28 22.24
C ALA A 163 -1.10 -1.02 23.53
N SER A 164 -0.11 -0.50 24.26
CA SER A 164 0.43 -1.15 25.46
C SER A 164 -0.60 -1.22 26.60
N CYS A 165 -1.49 -0.23 26.70
CA CYS A 165 -2.59 -0.25 27.67
C CYS A 165 -3.88 -0.92 27.16
N ASN A 166 -3.86 -1.57 25.98
CA ASN A 166 -5.01 -2.20 25.34
C ASN A 166 -6.21 -1.23 25.17
N ALA A 167 -5.97 0.06 24.88
CA ALA A 167 -7.02 1.09 24.82
C ALA A 167 -8.14 0.79 23.82
N TRP A 168 -7.83 0.04 22.77
CA TRP A 168 -8.76 -0.29 21.68
C TRP A 168 -9.44 -1.65 21.84
N ILE A 169 -9.16 -2.39 22.92
CA ILE A 169 -9.74 -3.71 23.18
C ILE A 169 -10.77 -3.57 24.29
N ASP A 170 -12.02 -3.88 23.97
CA ASP A 170 -13.10 -4.00 24.95
C ASP A 170 -12.86 -5.23 25.82
N LYS A 171 -12.53 -5.01 27.10
CA LYS A 171 -12.18 -6.05 28.06
C LYS A 171 -13.29 -7.09 28.25
N GLN A 172 -14.55 -6.65 28.30
CA GLN A 172 -15.68 -7.57 28.50
C GLN A 172 -15.84 -8.50 27.31
N LYS A 173 -15.71 -7.96 26.09
CA LYS A 173 -15.76 -8.77 24.87
C LYS A 173 -14.56 -9.70 24.73
N ALA A 174 -13.37 -9.25 25.11
CA ALA A 174 -12.17 -10.07 25.11
C ALA A 174 -12.27 -11.25 26.08
N GLU A 175 -12.80 -11.02 27.29
CA GLU A 175 -13.01 -12.06 28.30
C GLU A 175 -14.10 -13.08 27.90
N ALA A 176 -15.11 -12.64 27.14
CA ALA A 176 -16.20 -13.49 26.67
C ALA A 176 -15.80 -14.46 25.55
N ILE A 177 -14.67 -14.25 24.87
CA ILE A 177 -14.17 -15.16 23.84
C ILE A 177 -13.79 -16.48 24.50
N GLN A 178 -14.37 -17.60 24.08
CA GLN A 178 -14.08 -18.91 24.67
C GLN A 178 -13.03 -19.71 23.89
N ASP A 179 -12.83 -19.38 22.61
CA ASP A 179 -11.85 -20.05 21.75
C ASP A 179 -10.42 -19.88 22.31
N PRO A 180 -9.72 -20.98 22.64
CA PRO A 180 -8.37 -20.92 23.20
C PRO A 180 -7.35 -20.23 22.28
N VAL A 181 -7.49 -20.41 20.96
CA VAL A 181 -6.57 -19.80 19.99
C VAL A 181 -6.75 -18.29 19.95
N ALA A 182 -7.98 -17.80 19.86
CA ALA A 182 -8.30 -16.38 19.91
C ALA A 182 -7.88 -15.74 21.25
N LYS A 183 -8.08 -16.43 22.39
CA LYS A 183 -7.57 -15.97 23.70
C LYS A 183 -6.05 -15.82 23.70
N HIS A 184 -5.34 -16.80 23.16
CA HIS A 184 -3.88 -16.77 23.08
C HIS A 184 -3.41 -15.59 22.22
N LEU A 185 -4.01 -15.39 21.03
CA LEU A 185 -3.69 -14.26 20.16
C LEU A 185 -3.96 -12.89 20.80
N LEU A 186 -5.04 -12.75 21.58
CA LEU A 186 -5.34 -11.52 22.32
C LEU A 186 -4.32 -11.20 23.43
N ASN A 187 -3.66 -12.23 23.95
CA ASN A 187 -2.62 -12.06 24.95
C ASN A 187 -1.26 -11.72 24.31
N GLU A 188 -0.94 -12.34 23.16
CA GLU A 188 0.35 -12.16 22.49
C GLU A 188 0.42 -10.94 21.56
N LEU A 189 -0.71 -10.47 21.05
CA LEU A 189 -0.74 -9.34 20.13
C LEU A 189 -1.28 -8.08 20.80
N LYS A 190 -0.63 -6.94 20.53
CA LYS A 190 -1.20 -5.61 20.79
C LYS A 190 -1.68 -4.97 19.50
N VAL A 191 -2.60 -4.01 19.59
CA VAL A 191 -3.11 -3.28 18.43
C VAL A 191 -3.20 -1.78 18.70
N THR A 192 -2.82 -0.99 17.71
CA THR A 192 -3.12 0.44 17.63
C THR A 192 -3.70 0.79 16.28
N TYR A 193 -4.12 2.05 16.09
CA TYR A 193 -4.68 2.53 14.85
C TYR A 193 -3.97 3.81 14.39
N GLN A 194 -3.42 3.78 13.19
CA GLN A 194 -2.81 4.94 12.55
C GLN A 194 -3.79 5.59 11.57
N SER A 195 -3.65 6.90 11.39
CA SER A 195 -4.36 7.61 10.31
C SER A 195 -3.77 7.26 8.95
N GLY A 196 -4.59 6.67 8.08
CA GLY A 196 -4.26 6.35 6.70
C GLY A 196 -4.24 7.59 5.78
N LYS A 197 -4.11 7.34 4.47
CA LYS A 197 -4.16 8.41 3.46
C LYS A 197 -5.60 8.95 3.34
N GLY A 198 -5.79 10.24 3.60
CA GLY A 198 -7.10 10.89 3.67
C GLY A 198 -7.63 10.87 5.11
N ASN A 199 -8.20 12.00 5.55
CA ASN A 199 -8.41 12.31 6.97
C ASN A 199 -9.39 11.39 7.73
N ASN A 200 -9.96 10.34 7.11
CA ASN A 200 -11.09 9.59 7.64
C ASN A 200 -10.89 8.05 7.73
N HIS A 201 -9.69 7.50 7.49
CA HIS A 201 -9.49 6.05 7.57
C HIS A 201 -8.43 5.66 8.59
N LEU A 202 -8.86 5.01 9.67
CA LEU A 202 -7.97 4.37 10.63
C LEU A 202 -7.53 2.99 10.14
N VAL A 203 -6.24 2.72 10.28
CA VAL A 203 -5.60 1.50 9.80
C VAL A 203 -4.93 0.80 10.99
N PRO A 204 -5.27 -0.47 11.28
CA PRO A 204 -4.73 -1.15 12.45
C PRO A 204 -3.24 -1.47 12.30
N VAL A 205 -2.47 -1.45 13.37
CA VAL A 205 -1.11 -2.02 13.39
C VAL A 205 -1.01 -2.98 14.56
N LEU A 206 -0.71 -4.23 14.25
CA LEU A 206 -0.51 -5.30 15.21
C LEU A 206 0.96 -5.34 15.64
N PHE A 207 1.19 -5.44 16.94
CA PHE A 207 2.52 -5.65 17.51
C PHE A 207 2.61 -7.12 17.93
N PRO A 208 3.46 -7.92 17.27
CA PRO A 208 3.78 -9.27 17.74
C PRO A 208 4.57 -9.22 19.06
N ASP A 209 4.50 -10.29 19.84
CA ASP A 209 5.15 -10.41 21.16
C ASP A 209 6.65 -10.07 21.11
N ASP A 210 7.34 -10.54 20.06
CA ASP A 210 8.76 -10.26 19.80
C ASP A 210 9.10 -8.77 19.57
N CYS A 211 8.10 -7.90 19.41
CA CYS A 211 8.26 -6.45 19.29
C CYS A 211 7.90 -5.69 20.57
N ILE A 212 7.26 -6.32 21.57
CA ILE A 212 6.76 -5.60 22.76
C ILE A 212 7.92 -5.04 23.58
N LYS A 213 8.86 -5.87 24.02
CA LYS A 213 10.06 -5.42 24.75
C LYS A 213 10.89 -4.39 23.94
N PRO A 214 11.20 -4.63 22.64
CA PRO A 214 11.84 -3.60 21.81
C PRO A 214 11.11 -2.27 21.81
N MET A 215 9.78 -2.27 21.70
CA MET A 215 8.99 -1.04 21.74
C MET A 215 9.04 -0.36 23.11
N GLU A 216 8.98 -1.10 24.22
CA GLU A 216 9.17 -0.54 25.57
C GLU A 216 10.54 0.12 25.70
N THR A 217 11.62 -0.54 25.25
CA THR A 217 12.98 -0.01 25.27
C THR A 217 13.10 1.25 24.41
N LEU A 218 12.64 1.22 23.15
CA LEU A 218 12.72 2.35 22.21
C LEU A 218 11.90 3.58 22.66
N THR A 219 10.88 3.37 23.48
CA THR A 219 9.98 4.42 23.97
C THR A 219 10.26 4.88 25.40
N SER A 220 11.13 4.17 26.13
CA SER A 220 11.55 4.55 27.49
C SER A 220 12.27 5.90 27.49
N LYS A 221 12.12 6.66 28.57
CA LYS A 221 12.76 7.98 28.70
C LYS A 221 14.27 7.83 28.83
N GLU A 222 14.69 6.79 29.52
CA GLU A 222 16.06 6.45 29.85
C GLU A 222 16.85 6.11 28.58
N THR A 223 16.40 5.12 27.80
CA THR A 223 17.04 4.73 26.53
C THR A 223 17.08 5.89 25.55
N ARG A 224 15.96 6.63 25.41
CA ARG A 224 15.90 7.80 24.51
C ARG A 224 16.86 8.90 24.92
N SER A 225 17.03 9.15 26.22
CA SER A 225 17.99 10.12 26.73
C SER A 225 19.42 9.71 26.42
N THR A 226 19.79 8.46 26.69
CA THR A 226 21.15 7.92 26.42
C THR A 226 21.49 7.92 24.93
N ALA A 227 20.52 7.59 24.08
CA ALA A 227 20.66 7.66 22.62
C ALA A 227 20.55 9.09 22.05
N CYS A 228 20.51 10.12 22.91
CA CYS A 228 20.45 11.53 22.52
C CYS A 228 19.24 11.89 21.63
N ILE A 229 18.11 11.22 21.85
CA ILE A 229 16.85 11.50 21.17
C ILE A 229 16.20 12.75 21.78
N ARG A 230 15.66 13.63 20.92
CA ARG A 230 14.94 14.81 21.39
C ARG A 230 13.68 14.41 22.16
N GLN A 231 13.48 15.02 23.33
CA GLN A 231 12.30 14.77 24.17
C GLN A 231 10.98 15.07 23.46
N CYS A 232 10.97 16.05 22.55
CA CYS A 232 9.78 16.44 21.78
C CYS A 232 9.53 15.60 20.52
N ASN A 233 10.39 14.62 20.17
CA ASN A 233 10.15 13.79 18.99
C ASN A 233 8.98 12.82 19.28
N PRO A 234 7.86 12.91 18.54
CA PRO A 234 6.68 12.12 18.84
C PRO A 234 6.77 10.69 18.32
N TYR A 235 7.81 10.33 17.55
CA TYR A 235 7.93 9.02 16.92
C TYR A 235 8.86 8.10 17.71
N PHE A 236 8.54 6.80 17.74
CA PHE A 236 9.46 5.80 18.26
C PHE A 236 10.64 5.61 17.29
N ALA A 237 10.34 5.55 15.99
CA ALA A 237 11.30 5.34 14.92
C ALA A 237 12.00 6.65 14.53
N CYS A 238 12.83 7.17 15.42
CA CYS A 238 13.52 8.45 15.26
C CYS A 238 15.04 8.30 15.23
N THR A 239 15.74 9.40 15.01
CA THR A 239 17.21 9.48 15.09
C THR A 239 17.63 10.60 16.03
N GLN A 240 18.88 10.55 16.47
CA GLN A 240 19.50 11.56 17.32
C GLN A 240 19.26 12.98 16.77
N GLY A 241 18.85 13.90 17.65
CA GLY A 241 18.67 15.31 17.29
C GLY A 241 17.53 15.64 16.31
N SER A 242 16.73 14.66 15.87
CA SER A 242 15.61 14.89 14.93
C SER A 242 14.28 15.04 15.65
N ASN A 243 13.33 15.76 15.03
CA ASN A 243 11.90 15.79 15.42
C ASN A 243 11.03 14.91 14.50
N ASN A 244 11.64 14.23 13.54
CA ASN A 244 10.96 13.42 12.54
C ASN A 244 11.31 11.94 12.68
N HIS A 245 10.53 11.10 12.01
CA HIS A 245 10.79 9.68 11.90
C HIS A 245 11.84 9.38 10.84
N VAL A 246 12.41 8.18 10.88
CA VAL A 246 13.29 7.65 9.82
C VAL A 246 12.50 7.16 8.62
N SER A 247 13.17 7.01 7.48
CA SER A 247 12.59 6.34 6.32
C SER A 247 12.53 4.84 6.58
N GLY A 248 11.32 4.27 6.62
CA GLY A 248 11.17 2.82 6.79
C GLY A 248 11.71 2.00 5.61
N TRP A 249 11.90 2.59 4.43
CA TRP A 249 12.62 1.93 3.33
C TRP A 249 14.09 1.72 3.70
N HIS A 250 14.77 2.75 4.21
CA HIS A 250 16.17 2.64 4.60
C HIS A 250 16.36 1.68 5.79
N ALA A 251 15.42 1.69 6.75
CA ALA A 251 15.44 0.74 7.87
C ALA A 251 15.34 -0.71 7.37
N LEU A 252 14.36 -0.99 6.50
CA LEU A 252 14.20 -2.32 5.90
C LEU A 252 15.41 -2.73 5.06
N ASN A 253 15.90 -1.82 4.20
CA ASN A 253 17.04 -2.10 3.33
C ASN A 253 18.29 -2.43 4.14
N GLY A 254 18.60 -1.64 5.17
CA GLY A 254 19.75 -1.89 6.04
C GLY A 254 19.68 -3.25 6.74
N VAL A 255 18.49 -3.66 7.21
CA VAL A 255 18.33 -4.99 7.83
C VAL A 255 18.43 -6.12 6.79
N CYS A 256 17.98 -5.91 5.55
CA CYS A 256 18.23 -6.86 4.46
C CYS A 256 19.73 -7.02 4.18
N ASP A 257 20.46 -5.91 4.12
CA ASP A 257 21.90 -5.90 3.88
C ASP A 257 22.65 -6.61 5.02
N ASP A 258 22.28 -6.32 6.27
CA ASP A 258 22.82 -6.98 7.47
C ASP A 258 22.51 -8.50 7.50
N ALA A 259 21.39 -8.92 6.92
CA ALA A 259 21.01 -10.32 6.76
C ALA A 259 21.66 -10.98 5.52
N GLY A 260 22.44 -10.25 4.73
CA GLY A 260 23.04 -10.73 3.48
C GLY A 260 21.98 -11.13 2.45
N ILE A 261 20.93 -10.33 2.30
CA ILE A 261 19.87 -10.48 1.29
C ILE A 261 20.04 -9.34 0.30
N ASP A 262 20.07 -9.65 -1.00
CA ASP A 262 20.14 -8.61 -2.04
C ASP A 262 18.84 -7.79 -2.04
N SER A 263 18.94 -6.61 -1.43
CA SER A 263 17.84 -5.68 -1.20
C SER A 263 17.43 -4.94 -2.48
N THR A 264 18.30 -4.90 -3.48
CA THR A 264 18.16 -4.06 -4.67
C THR A 264 17.07 -4.51 -5.63
N SER A 265 16.61 -5.78 -5.54
CA SER A 265 15.60 -6.29 -6.48
C SER A 265 14.44 -7.09 -5.87
N ASN A 266 14.57 -7.80 -4.74
CA ASN A 266 13.58 -8.85 -4.42
C ASN A 266 12.68 -8.61 -3.20
N LEU A 267 13.16 -8.01 -2.11
CA LEU A 267 12.39 -7.89 -0.85
C LEU A 267 12.17 -6.44 -0.44
N THR A 268 11.02 -5.88 -0.84
CA THR A 268 10.57 -4.54 -0.40
C THR A 268 9.24 -4.64 0.35
N ALA A 269 8.91 -3.63 1.15
CA ALA A 269 7.61 -3.54 1.84
C ALA A 269 6.43 -3.66 0.86
N THR A 270 6.54 -3.04 -0.32
CA THR A 270 5.52 -3.12 -1.38
C THR A 270 5.38 -4.54 -1.94
N LYS A 271 6.50 -5.23 -2.20
CA LYS A 271 6.50 -6.61 -2.70
C LYS A 271 6.00 -7.60 -1.64
N ASN A 272 6.41 -7.44 -0.37
CA ASN A 272 5.88 -8.25 0.73
C ASN A 272 4.37 -8.04 0.91
N ARG A 273 3.90 -6.80 0.81
CA ARG A 273 2.47 -6.50 0.85
C ARG A 273 1.72 -7.19 -0.29
N HIS A 274 2.29 -7.21 -1.50
CA HIS A 274 1.72 -7.95 -2.63
C HIS A 274 1.72 -9.46 -2.41
N ARG A 275 2.81 -10.01 -1.87
CA ARG A 275 2.92 -11.43 -1.48
C ARG A 275 1.83 -11.83 -0.50
N ILE A 276 1.64 -11.09 0.59
CA ILE A 276 0.63 -11.41 1.60
C ILE A 276 -0.79 -11.32 1.03
N SER A 277 -1.09 -10.30 0.22
CA SER A 277 -2.38 -10.22 -0.51
C SER A 277 -2.60 -11.42 -1.43
N THR A 278 -1.56 -11.88 -2.12
CA THR A 278 -1.60 -13.03 -3.03
C THR A 278 -1.86 -14.33 -2.26
N ILE A 279 -1.14 -14.56 -1.16
CA ILE A 279 -1.36 -15.72 -0.28
C ILE A 279 -2.79 -15.70 0.24
N TYR A 280 -3.25 -14.55 0.77
CA TYR A 280 -4.57 -14.44 1.36
C TYR A 280 -5.71 -14.61 0.33
N ALA A 281 -5.50 -14.19 -0.91
CA ALA A 281 -6.44 -14.42 -2.01
C ALA A 281 -6.55 -15.90 -2.41
N SER A 282 -5.51 -16.70 -2.17
CA SER A 282 -5.52 -18.15 -2.42
C SER A 282 -6.19 -18.97 -1.31
N LEU A 283 -6.42 -18.38 -0.13
CA LEU A 283 -7.05 -19.06 1.00
C LEU A 283 -8.58 -19.15 0.83
N GLU A 284 -9.15 -20.28 1.21
CA GLU A 284 -10.60 -20.50 1.28
C GLU A 284 -11.18 -19.95 2.58
N ILE A 285 -11.28 -18.64 2.66
CA ILE A 285 -11.79 -17.91 3.84
C ILE A 285 -13.22 -17.38 3.61
N PRO A 286 -14.05 -17.33 4.67
CA PRO A 286 -15.34 -16.68 4.63
C PRO A 286 -15.25 -15.20 4.24
N GLU A 287 -16.27 -14.69 3.54
CA GLU A 287 -16.31 -13.29 3.06
C GLU A 287 -16.16 -12.27 4.20
N LYS A 288 -16.71 -12.55 5.38
CA LYS A 288 -16.58 -11.69 6.57
C LYS A 288 -15.14 -11.55 7.04
N GLU A 289 -14.38 -12.65 7.04
CA GLU A 289 -12.95 -12.63 7.41
C GLU A 289 -12.12 -11.94 6.32
N ARG A 290 -12.49 -12.17 5.05
CA ARG A 290 -11.87 -11.48 3.92
C ARG A 290 -12.04 -9.96 4.00
N ALA A 291 -13.22 -9.49 4.40
CA ALA A 291 -13.48 -8.07 4.62
C ALA A 291 -12.62 -7.48 5.75
N LEU A 292 -12.39 -8.24 6.83
CA LEU A 292 -11.48 -7.82 7.91
C LEU A 292 -10.04 -7.66 7.42
N PHE A 293 -9.56 -8.57 6.57
CA PHE A 293 -8.24 -8.43 5.95
C PHE A 293 -8.14 -7.23 5.01
N PHE A 294 -9.17 -6.94 4.21
CA PHE A 294 -9.14 -5.74 3.35
C PHE A 294 -9.12 -4.46 4.16
N LYS A 295 -9.88 -4.41 5.27
CA LYS A 295 -9.83 -3.31 6.23
C LYS A 295 -8.45 -3.21 6.88
N HIS A 296 -7.84 -4.34 7.25
CA HIS A 296 -6.46 -4.37 7.73
C HIS A 296 -5.54 -3.77 6.68
N MET A 297 -5.55 -4.26 5.45
CA MET A 297 -4.68 -3.72 4.40
C MET A 297 -4.96 -2.24 4.14
N GLY A 298 -6.19 -1.74 4.28
CA GLY A 298 -6.57 -0.37 3.95
C GLY A 298 -6.82 -0.21 2.45
N HIS A 299 -7.43 -1.23 1.83
CA HIS A 299 -7.89 -1.26 0.45
C HIS A 299 -9.42 -1.42 0.42
N SER A 300 -10.09 -0.94 -0.63
CA SER A 300 -11.47 -1.37 -0.95
C SER A 300 -11.43 -2.76 -1.62
N ALA A 301 -12.54 -3.51 -1.55
CA ALA A 301 -12.66 -4.84 -2.13
C ALA A 301 -12.29 -4.85 -3.65
N ASP A 302 -12.72 -3.83 -4.38
CA ASP A 302 -12.53 -3.69 -5.84
C ASP A 302 -11.06 -3.53 -6.28
N ILE A 303 -10.21 -3.00 -5.38
CA ILE A 303 -8.77 -2.83 -5.65
C ILE A 303 -8.06 -4.19 -5.63
N ASN A 304 -8.57 -5.17 -4.87
CA ASN A 304 -7.92 -6.46 -4.72
C ASN A 304 -8.24 -7.41 -5.89
N GLU A 305 -9.49 -7.42 -6.36
CA GLU A 305 -9.96 -8.29 -7.45
C GLU A 305 -9.15 -8.09 -8.75
N ASN A 306 -8.74 -6.84 -9.03
CA ASN A 306 -8.03 -6.50 -10.25
C ASN A 306 -6.48 -6.54 -10.15
N ILE A 307 -5.90 -6.67 -8.95
CA ILE A 307 -4.44 -6.51 -8.74
C ILE A 307 -3.71 -7.82 -8.41
N TYR A 308 -4.36 -8.80 -7.76
CA TYR A 308 -3.68 -9.99 -7.21
C TYR A 308 -4.12 -11.29 -7.90
N GLN A 309 -4.10 -11.29 -9.23
CA GLN A 309 -4.67 -12.34 -10.08
C GLN A 309 -3.78 -13.61 -10.22
N ALA A 310 -2.56 -13.62 -9.70
CA ALA A 310 -1.63 -14.75 -9.89
C ALA A 310 -2.16 -16.11 -9.35
N PRO A 311 -2.83 -16.20 -8.19
CA PRO A 311 -3.45 -17.44 -7.72
C PRO A 311 -4.73 -17.76 -8.51
N ALA A 312 -5.42 -16.75 -9.04
CA ALA A 312 -6.65 -16.93 -9.79
C ALA A 312 -6.40 -17.76 -11.05
N ALA A 313 -5.31 -17.52 -11.78
CA ALA A 313 -4.99 -18.29 -12.99
C ALA A 313 -4.76 -19.80 -12.71
N ILE A 314 -4.02 -20.14 -11.66
CA ILE A 314 -3.80 -21.55 -11.28
C ILE A 314 -5.12 -22.18 -10.83
N MET A 315 -5.89 -21.48 -9.99
CA MET A 315 -7.18 -21.96 -9.51
C MET A 315 -8.22 -22.08 -10.63
N GLU A 316 -8.19 -21.18 -11.60
CA GLU A 316 -9.04 -21.20 -12.79
C GLU A 316 -8.66 -22.40 -13.67
N VAL A 317 -7.37 -22.64 -13.93
CA VAL A 317 -6.93 -23.85 -14.64
C VAL A 317 -7.32 -25.13 -13.88
N VAL A 318 -7.10 -25.20 -12.57
CA VAL A 318 -7.36 -26.42 -11.78
C VAL A 318 -8.85 -26.65 -11.54
N ARG A 319 -9.65 -25.62 -11.28
CA ARG A 319 -11.09 -25.76 -10.97
C ARG A 319 -11.95 -25.63 -12.21
N VAL A 320 -11.85 -24.49 -12.88
CA VAL A 320 -12.64 -24.20 -14.09
C VAL A 320 -12.13 -25.09 -15.22
N GLY A 321 -10.82 -25.22 -15.44
CA GLY A 321 -10.27 -26.11 -16.46
C GLY A 321 -10.64 -27.58 -16.23
N LYS A 322 -10.64 -28.07 -14.98
CA LYS A 322 -11.13 -29.44 -14.68
C LYS A 322 -12.61 -29.60 -15.00
N GLN A 323 -13.47 -28.65 -14.63
CA GLN A 323 -14.90 -28.70 -14.92
C GLN A 323 -15.17 -28.58 -16.43
N LEU A 324 -14.50 -27.66 -17.11
CA LEU A 324 -14.59 -27.49 -18.57
C LEU A 324 -14.11 -28.75 -19.30
N GLN A 325 -13.00 -29.38 -18.87
CA GLN A 325 -12.55 -30.66 -19.42
C GLN A 325 -13.55 -31.80 -19.18
N GLN A 326 -14.22 -31.81 -18.03
CA GLN A 326 -15.27 -32.81 -17.76
C GLN A 326 -16.49 -32.60 -18.66
N ILE A 327 -16.91 -31.36 -18.88
CA ILE A 327 -18.01 -31.01 -19.80
C ILE A 327 -17.62 -31.34 -21.25
N ASP A 328 -16.39 -31.02 -21.65
CA ASP A 328 -15.84 -31.30 -22.98
C ASP A 328 -15.78 -32.81 -23.26
N LYS A 329 -15.32 -33.61 -22.28
CA LYS A 329 -15.33 -35.07 -22.35
C LYS A 329 -16.72 -35.69 -22.25
N ALA A 330 -17.69 -34.99 -21.66
CA ALA A 330 -19.07 -35.44 -21.52
C ALA A 330 -19.95 -35.14 -22.74
N ASN A 331 -19.43 -34.45 -23.78
CA ASN A 331 -20.08 -34.37 -25.09
C ASN A 331 -19.85 -35.67 -25.87
N PRO A 332 -20.87 -36.52 -26.09
CA PRO A 332 -20.72 -37.79 -26.78
C PRO A 332 -20.80 -37.58 -28.30
N SER A 333 -19.69 -37.16 -28.88
CA SER A 333 -19.36 -37.45 -30.28
C SER A 333 -17.88 -37.78 -30.28
N THR A 334 -17.48 -38.97 -29.85
CA THR A 334 -17.47 -40.17 -30.68
C THR A 334 -17.30 -41.38 -29.76
N GLN A 335 -18.17 -42.38 -29.88
CA GLN A 335 -17.96 -43.69 -29.27
C GLN A 335 -16.73 -44.35 -29.91
N ASN A 336 -15.74 -44.77 -29.12
CA ASN A 336 -15.38 -46.18 -28.93
C ASN A 336 -14.07 -46.36 -28.15
N ASP A 337 -14.11 -47.41 -27.34
CA ASP A 337 -13.03 -48.23 -26.77
C ASP A 337 -12.37 -47.80 -25.43
N GLU A 338 -12.83 -48.48 -24.37
CA GLU A 338 -12.03 -49.28 -23.41
C GLU A 338 -10.77 -48.63 -22.79
N TYR A 339 -10.54 -48.58 -21.47
CA TYR A 339 -10.72 -49.58 -20.42
C TYR A 339 -10.50 -48.92 -19.03
N SER A 340 -11.00 -49.59 -18.00
CA SER A 340 -11.00 -49.28 -16.56
C SER A 340 -9.68 -48.85 -15.90
N SER A 341 -9.77 -48.11 -14.78
CA SER A 341 -9.44 -48.61 -13.42
C SER A 341 -9.09 -47.50 -12.43
N ASP A 342 -9.56 -47.72 -11.21
CA ASP A 342 -9.30 -47.09 -9.91
C ASP A 342 -7.92 -46.49 -9.64
N GLY A 343 -7.91 -45.56 -8.67
CA GLY A 343 -6.74 -45.39 -7.78
C GLY A 343 -6.54 -43.97 -7.30
N ALA A 344 -7.12 -43.62 -6.16
CA ALA A 344 -6.56 -42.58 -5.32
C ALA A 344 -5.24 -43.11 -4.74
N GLU A 345 -4.12 -42.44 -4.99
CA GLU A 345 -2.99 -42.50 -4.07
C GLU A 345 -2.11 -41.24 -4.16
N ASN A 346 -1.71 -40.82 -2.97
CA ASN A 346 -0.92 -39.66 -2.64
C ASN A 346 0.55 -40.07 -2.71
N SER A 347 1.39 -39.37 -3.48
CA SER A 347 2.85 -39.54 -3.35
C SER A 347 3.60 -38.31 -3.81
N SER A 348 4.38 -37.78 -2.88
CA SER A 348 5.46 -36.81 -3.10
C SER A 348 6.50 -37.35 -4.06
N ALA A 349 6.90 -36.55 -5.05
CA ALA A 349 8.22 -36.61 -5.65
C ALA A 349 8.51 -35.31 -6.41
N ASN A 350 9.61 -34.65 -6.05
CA ASN A 350 10.34 -33.75 -6.94
C ASN A 350 10.65 -34.46 -8.27
N PRO A 351 10.86 -33.67 -9.33
CA PRO A 351 12.11 -33.85 -10.04
C PRO A 351 12.85 -32.54 -10.30
N SER A 352 14.13 -32.62 -9.97
CA SER A 352 15.22 -31.74 -10.33
C SER A 352 15.47 -31.71 -11.85
N THR A 353 16.18 -30.65 -12.28
CA THR A 353 17.01 -30.52 -13.50
C THR A 353 16.26 -30.50 -14.85
N GLN A 354 16.55 -29.61 -15.81
CA GLN A 354 17.87 -29.17 -16.28
C GLN A 354 17.77 -27.84 -17.06
N ASN A 355 18.93 -27.19 -17.15
CA ASN A 355 19.25 -25.93 -17.81
C ASN A 355 18.68 -25.76 -19.22
N ASP A 356 18.33 -24.52 -19.56
CA ASP A 356 18.76 -23.94 -20.83
C ASP A 356 19.15 -22.47 -20.61
N GLU A 357 20.42 -22.20 -20.89
CA GLU A 357 21.02 -20.89 -20.97
C GLU A 357 20.38 -20.08 -22.10
N TYR A 358 19.96 -18.85 -21.82
CA TYR A 358 19.94 -17.83 -22.86
C TYR A 358 20.46 -16.51 -22.29
N SER A 359 21.74 -16.27 -22.56
CA SER A 359 22.37 -14.96 -22.47
C SER A 359 21.72 -13.99 -23.44
N SER A 360 21.31 -12.81 -22.95
CA SER A 360 21.60 -11.58 -23.68
C SER A 360 21.77 -10.42 -22.71
N ASP A 361 22.99 -9.93 -22.67
CA ASP A 361 23.42 -8.66 -22.09
C ASP A 361 22.53 -7.47 -22.49
N GLY A 362 22.50 -6.48 -21.60
CA GLY A 362 22.72 -5.11 -22.05
C GLY A 362 21.70 -4.05 -21.67
N ALA A 363 22.11 -3.22 -20.70
CA ALA A 363 21.81 -1.80 -20.53
C ALA A 363 20.58 -1.39 -19.69
N GLU A 364 20.92 -1.09 -18.44
CA GLU A 364 20.21 -0.21 -17.51
C GLU A 364 19.81 1.14 -18.14
N SER A 365 18.65 1.66 -17.72
CA SER A 365 18.55 3.09 -17.45
C SER A 365 17.56 3.32 -16.31
N SER A 366 18.09 3.80 -15.20
CA SER A 366 17.39 4.32 -14.04
C SER A 366 16.43 5.45 -14.42
N SER A 367 15.16 5.35 -14.02
CA SER A 367 14.27 6.51 -14.00
C SER A 367 13.45 6.51 -12.70
N SER A 368 13.74 7.53 -11.90
CA SER A 368 13.06 7.92 -10.67
C SER A 368 11.54 8.03 -10.85
N ASP A 369 10.80 7.18 -10.13
CA ASP A 369 9.34 7.23 -10.08
C ASP A 369 8.88 8.33 -9.11
N SER A 370 8.56 9.49 -9.67
CA SER A 370 7.86 10.57 -8.97
C SER A 370 6.37 10.23 -8.85
N GLN A 371 5.93 9.87 -7.64
CA GLN A 371 4.52 9.61 -7.33
C GLN A 371 3.68 10.90 -7.41
N ALA A 372 2.96 11.10 -8.52
CA ALA A 372 1.87 12.06 -8.59
C ALA A 372 0.63 11.50 -7.87
N GLY A 373 0.26 12.11 -6.75
CA GLY A 373 -0.89 11.72 -5.94
C GLY A 373 -2.22 11.98 -6.63
N THR A 374 -3.00 10.92 -6.85
CA THR A 374 -4.42 11.00 -7.18
C THR A 374 -5.19 11.58 -5.99
N ILE A 375 -5.85 12.73 -6.21
CA ILE A 375 -6.88 13.29 -5.32
C ILE A 375 -8.22 12.89 -5.93
N LEU A 376 -8.97 12.01 -5.25
CA LEU A 376 -10.38 11.78 -5.55
C LEU A 376 -11.19 12.77 -4.70
N SER A 377 -11.95 13.64 -5.35
CA SER A 377 -12.94 14.51 -4.73
C SER A 377 -14.24 13.74 -4.52
N SER A 378 -14.63 13.52 -3.27
CA SER A 378 -16.01 13.18 -2.91
C SER A 378 -16.82 14.49 -2.82
N GLU A 379 -17.84 14.64 -3.65
CA GLU A 379 -18.86 15.69 -3.52
C GLU A 379 -19.74 15.35 -2.31
N ALA A 380 -19.91 16.32 -1.41
CA ALA A 380 -20.89 16.27 -0.33
C ALA A 380 -21.98 17.29 -0.66
N GLU A 381 -23.20 16.81 -0.90
CA GLU A 381 -24.39 17.62 -1.09
C GLU A 381 -24.81 18.24 0.25
N TYR A 382 -24.82 19.58 0.33
CA TYR A 382 -25.42 20.33 1.44
C TYR A 382 -26.86 20.67 1.08
N HIS A 383 -27.83 20.05 1.77
CA HIS A 383 -29.21 20.53 1.79
C HIS A 383 -29.36 21.63 2.86
N VAL A 384 -29.55 22.86 2.41
CA VAL A 384 -30.01 23.99 3.23
C VAL A 384 -31.53 24.06 3.11
N GLN A 385 -32.25 23.87 4.21
CA GLN A 385 -33.61 24.38 4.36
C GLN A 385 -33.60 25.52 5.38
N ARG A 386 -33.91 26.72 4.88
CA ARG A 386 -34.19 27.93 5.66
C ARG A 386 -35.69 28.17 5.72
N GLY A 387 -36.12 28.68 6.88
CA GLY A 387 -37.34 29.46 7.07
C GLY A 387 -38.28 28.83 8.09
N VAL A 388 -38.93 29.54 9.00
CA VAL A 388 -39.05 30.96 9.40
C VAL A 388 -39.59 30.87 10.84
N GLY A 389 -38.95 31.44 11.86
CA GLY A 389 -39.37 32.71 12.46
C GLY A 389 -40.23 32.49 13.70
N GLU A 390 -39.80 33.00 14.86
CA GLU A 390 -40.57 33.97 15.66
C GLU A 390 -39.85 34.31 16.97
N SER A 391 -40.01 35.58 17.33
CA SER A 391 -39.46 36.27 18.48
C SER A 391 -39.92 35.71 19.83
N CYS A 392 -39.08 35.78 20.86
CA CYS A 392 -39.46 36.51 22.07
C CYS A 392 -38.24 36.87 22.94
N LEU A 393 -38.18 38.14 23.31
CA LEU A 393 -37.34 38.70 24.37
C LEU A 393 -37.67 38.07 25.72
N THR A 394 -36.70 37.81 26.59
CA THR A 394 -36.59 38.51 27.91
C THR A 394 -35.27 38.24 28.64
N LYS A 395 -34.75 39.32 29.24
CA LYS A 395 -33.90 39.49 30.44
C LYS A 395 -33.72 38.22 31.30
N VAL A 396 -32.55 37.88 31.84
CA VAL A 396 -31.58 38.63 32.68
C VAL A 396 -30.19 38.05 32.46
#